data_AF-A0A9E4EI52-F1
#
_entry.id   AF-A0A9E4EI52-F1
#
_cell.length_a   1.000
_cell.length_b   1.000
_cell.length_c   1.000
_cell.angle_alpha   90.00
_cell.angle_beta   90.00
_cell.angle_gamma   90.00
#
_symmetry.space_group_name_H-M   'P 1'
#
loop_
_entity.id
_entity.type
_entity.pdbx_description
1 polymer ?
#
loop_
_entity_poly.entity_id
_entity_poly.type
_entity_poly.pdbx_seq_one_letter_code
_entity_poly.pdbx_strand_id
1 'polypeptide(L)'
;MRDLNYDLKRLQAAHDDGSHGMRTARSYALAQIADTLHDLGFKGVRAAGLKRKHVVALVGEWKRQGRSVGTMKNRMAHVRWWANRIGRPGVVPSNGALGIANREYVTNEDKSVVLDPDKLALVKDAHVAMALRLEAEFGLRR
;
A
#
# COMPACT_ATOMS: atom_id res chain seq x y z
N MET A 1 19.35 1.36 -6.98
CA MET A 1 18.64 1.02 -5.72
C MET A 1 19.42 1.63 -4.57
N ARG A 2 18.77 2.39 -3.69
CA ARG A 2 19.43 3.14 -2.61
C ARG A 2 19.56 2.28 -1.35
N ASP A 3 20.43 2.68 -0.43
CA ASP A 3 20.69 2.01 0.86
C ASP A 3 19.44 1.63 1.64
N LEU A 4 18.52 2.57 1.82
CA LEU A 4 17.27 2.31 2.56
C LEU A 4 16.39 1.28 1.84
N ASN A 5 16.28 1.35 0.51
CA ASN A 5 15.50 0.38 -0.26
C ASN A 5 16.08 -1.03 -0.08
N TYR A 6 17.40 -1.15 -0.12
CA TYR A 6 18.09 -2.42 0.09
C TYR A 6 17.88 -2.95 1.51
N ASP A 7 18.01 -2.10 2.52
CA ASP A 7 17.79 -2.46 3.92
C ASP A 7 16.37 -2.93 4.18
N LEU A 8 15.37 -2.22 3.66
CA LEU A 8 13.97 -2.60 3.82
C LEU A 8 13.64 -3.91 3.09
N LYS A 9 14.25 -4.14 1.93
CA LYS A 9 14.13 -5.42 1.22
C LYS A 9 14.71 -6.58 2.05
N ARG A 10 15.89 -6.39 2.66
CA ARG A 10 16.49 -7.39 3.56
C ARG A 10 15.65 -7.60 4.82
N LEU A 11 15.14 -6.53 5.42
CA LEU A 11 14.27 -6.60 6.59
C LEU A 11 13.02 -7.44 6.27
N GLN A 12 12.43 -7.26 5.09
CA GLN A 12 11.29 -8.07 4.67
C GLN A 12 11.67 -9.53 4.41
N ALA A 13 12.82 -9.80 3.79
CA ALA A 13 13.28 -11.17 3.57
C ALA A 13 13.55 -11.93 4.89
N ALA A 14 13.96 -11.21 5.94
CA ALA A 14 14.18 -11.80 7.27
C ALA A 14 12.88 -12.12 8.03
N HIS A 15 11.73 -11.63 7.58
CA HIS A 15 10.45 -11.79 8.26
C HIS A 15 9.38 -12.28 7.29
N ASP A 16 9.12 -13.59 7.31
CA ASP A 16 8.13 -14.22 6.46
C ASP A 16 6.69 -14.06 6.99
N ASP A 17 6.21 -12.82 7.02
CA ASP A 17 4.86 -12.52 7.48
C ASP A 17 3.88 -12.42 6.32
N GLY A 18 3.06 -13.47 6.20
CA GLY A 18 1.81 -13.56 5.44
C GLY A 18 1.95 -13.83 3.93
N SER A 19 0.84 -13.70 3.20
CA SER A 19 0.74 -14.23 1.83
C SER A 19 1.74 -13.60 0.86
N HIS A 20 2.04 -14.30 -0.24
CA HIS A 20 2.92 -13.80 -1.30
C HIS A 20 2.46 -12.41 -1.81
N GLY A 21 1.16 -12.25 -2.08
CA GLY A 21 0.59 -10.97 -2.52
C GLY A 21 0.81 -9.84 -1.50
N MET A 22 0.60 -10.10 -0.20
CA MET A 22 0.84 -9.08 0.83
C MET A 22 2.32 -8.71 0.95
N ARG A 23 3.23 -9.70 0.88
CA ARG A 23 4.67 -9.47 0.86
C ARG A 23 5.06 -8.58 -0.33
N THR A 24 4.56 -8.89 -1.52
CA THR A 24 4.81 -8.09 -2.73
C THR A 24 4.31 -6.65 -2.57
N ALA A 25 3.06 -6.45 -2.13
CA ALA A 25 2.50 -5.13 -1.90
C ALA A 25 3.31 -4.32 -0.87
N ARG A 26 3.73 -4.95 0.23
CA ARG A 26 4.59 -4.34 1.25
C ARG A 26 5.94 -3.92 0.67
N SER A 27 6.57 -4.76 -0.15
CA SER A 27 7.87 -4.46 -0.75
C SER A 27 7.82 -3.22 -1.63
N TYR A 28 6.81 -3.14 -2.50
CA TYR A 28 6.59 -1.95 -3.33
C TYR A 28 6.33 -0.70 -2.50
N ALA A 29 5.49 -0.78 -1.49
CA ALA A 29 5.20 0.36 -0.63
C ALA A 29 6.44 0.84 0.14
N LEU A 30 7.24 -0.07 0.69
CA LEU A 30 8.47 0.26 1.41
C LEU A 30 9.54 0.87 0.49
N ALA A 31 9.66 0.39 -0.75
CA ALA A 31 10.53 1.00 -1.75
C ALA A 31 10.10 2.45 -2.06
N GLN A 32 8.81 2.68 -2.32
CA GLN A 32 8.29 4.03 -2.56
C GLN A 32 8.51 4.96 -1.35
N ILE A 33 8.34 4.46 -0.14
CA ILE A 33 8.61 5.20 1.11
C ILE A 33 10.08 5.61 1.18
N ALA A 34 10.99 4.70 0.87
CA ALA A 34 12.43 4.96 0.90
C ALA A 34 12.83 6.02 -0.13
N ASP A 35 12.28 5.93 -1.34
CA ASP A 35 12.52 6.91 -2.40
C ASP A 35 11.96 8.29 -2.01
N THR A 36 10.74 8.32 -1.45
CA THR A 36 10.13 9.56 -0.96
C THR A 36 10.99 10.24 0.10
N LEU A 37 11.53 9.48 1.07
CA LEU A 37 12.43 10.03 2.09
C LEU A 37 13.70 10.61 1.49
N HIS A 38 14.26 9.95 0.49
CA HIS A 38 15.43 10.43 -0.21
C HIS A 38 15.16 11.75 -0.94
N ASP A 39 14.04 11.82 -1.66
CA ASP A 39 13.64 13.00 -2.43
C ASP A 39 13.31 14.19 -1.51
N LEU A 40 12.83 13.92 -0.29
CA LEU A 40 12.67 14.90 0.80
C LEU A 40 14.00 15.33 1.45
N GLY A 41 15.14 14.80 1.02
CA GLY A 41 16.47 15.16 1.51
C GLY A 41 16.98 14.33 2.70
N PHE A 42 16.24 13.31 3.16
CA PHE A 42 16.72 12.39 4.20
C PHE A 42 17.69 11.35 3.62
N LYS A 43 18.90 11.80 3.31
CA LYS A 43 19.99 10.95 2.82
C LYS A 43 20.60 10.12 3.96
N GLY A 44 21.03 8.89 3.65
CA GLY A 44 21.71 8.01 4.61
C GLY A 44 20.82 7.37 5.68
N VAL A 45 19.49 7.42 5.55
CA VAL A 45 18.60 6.71 6.47
C VAL A 45 18.76 5.20 6.27
N ARG A 46 19.08 4.49 7.35
CA ARG A 46 19.12 3.01 7.41
C ARG A 46 17.82 2.48 7.99
N ALA A 47 17.50 1.19 7.82
CA ALA A 47 16.24 0.62 8.33
C ALA A 47 16.05 0.85 9.85
N ALA A 48 17.08 0.66 10.68
CA ALA A 48 17.00 0.91 12.13
C ALA A 48 16.88 2.41 12.50
N GLY A 49 17.22 3.30 11.57
CA GLY A 49 17.29 4.75 11.75
C GLY A 49 15.96 5.48 11.61
N LEU A 50 14.82 4.77 11.54
CA LEU A 50 13.50 5.41 11.49
C LEU A 50 13.29 6.32 12.72
N LYS A 51 12.86 7.55 12.48
CA LYS A 51 12.58 8.56 13.51
C LYS A 51 11.24 9.21 13.24
N ARG A 52 10.60 9.78 14.28
CA ARG A 52 9.31 10.47 14.17
C ARG A 52 9.29 11.53 13.06
N LYS A 53 10.38 12.30 12.91
CA LYS A 53 10.53 13.31 11.85
C LYS A 53 10.38 12.75 10.42
N HIS A 54 10.83 11.52 10.17
CA HIS A 54 10.69 10.87 8.87
C HIS A 54 9.22 10.55 8.59
N VAL A 55 8.50 10.04 9.59
CA VAL A 55 7.06 9.74 9.49
C VAL A 55 6.24 11.00 9.24
N VAL A 56 6.53 12.08 9.98
CA VAL A 56 5.85 13.37 9.81
C VAL A 56 6.10 13.92 8.40
N ALA A 57 7.34 13.90 7.93
CA ALA A 57 7.69 14.37 6.59
C ALA A 57 7.02 13.55 5.47
N LEU A 58 6.97 12.22 5.62
CA LEU A 58 6.27 11.33 4.69
C LEU A 58 4.77 11.66 4.59
N VAL A 59 4.11 11.87 5.72
CA VAL A 59 2.68 12.22 5.72
C VAL A 59 2.46 13.60 5.12
N GLY A 60 3.32 14.58 5.44
CA GLY A 60 3.27 15.91 4.84
C GLY A 60 3.40 15.85 3.32
N GLU A 61 4.33 15.05 2.81
CA GLU A 61 4.51 14.79 1.39
C GLU A 61 3.26 14.16 0.74
N TRP A 62 2.70 13.11 1.35
CA TRP A 62 1.53 12.44 0.77
C TRP A 62 0.30 13.34 0.73
N LYS A 63 0.14 14.20 1.74
CA LYS A 63 -0.89 15.24 1.74
C LYS A 63 -0.66 16.24 0.61
N ARG A 64 0.58 16.71 0.43
CA ARG A 64 0.93 17.62 -0.68
C ARG A 64 0.69 17.01 -2.06
N GLN A 65 0.93 15.71 -2.20
CA GLN A 65 0.62 14.94 -3.42
C GLN A 65 -0.87 14.64 -3.61
N GLY A 66 -1.76 15.08 -2.72
CA GLY A 66 -3.20 14.81 -2.80
C GLY A 66 -3.56 13.33 -2.69
N ARG A 67 -2.75 12.51 -1.99
CA ARG A 67 -3.05 11.08 -1.84
C ARG A 67 -4.33 10.87 -1.04
N SER A 68 -5.15 9.90 -1.45
CA SER A 68 -6.38 9.57 -0.72
C SER A 68 -6.08 9.14 0.73
N VAL A 69 -7.06 9.37 1.62
CA VAL A 69 -7.01 8.90 3.01
C VAL A 69 -6.78 7.39 3.07
N GLY A 70 -7.43 6.64 2.18
CA GLY A 70 -7.28 5.19 2.06
C GLY A 70 -5.83 4.78 1.80
N THR A 71 -5.20 5.43 0.81
CA THR A 71 -3.80 5.20 0.42
C THR A 71 -2.83 5.59 1.52
N MET A 72 -3.01 6.76 2.16
CA MET A 72 -2.16 7.19 3.28
C MET A 72 -2.24 6.20 4.45
N LYS A 73 -3.44 5.72 4.81
CA LYS A 73 -3.59 4.70 5.86
C LYS A 73 -2.92 3.38 5.49
N ASN A 74 -3.01 2.96 4.23
CA ASN A 74 -2.34 1.76 3.75
C ASN A 74 -0.81 1.88 3.87
N ARG A 75 -0.23 3.00 3.39
CA ARG A 75 1.20 3.27 3.55
C ARG A 75 1.62 3.33 5.02
N MET A 76 0.81 3.95 5.89
CA MET A 76 1.06 3.98 7.33
C MET A 76 1.07 2.58 7.97
N ALA A 77 0.28 1.63 7.47
CA ALA A 77 0.35 0.24 7.93
C ALA A 77 1.73 -0.37 7.65
N HIS A 78 2.31 -0.12 6.47
CA HIS A 78 3.65 -0.57 6.13
C HIS A 78 4.75 0.13 6.95
N VAL A 79 4.60 1.44 7.23
CA VAL A 79 5.52 2.17 8.12
C VAL A 79 5.46 1.63 9.56
N ARG A 80 4.26 1.28 10.07
CA ARG A 80 4.12 0.64 11.39
C ARG A 80 4.72 -0.75 11.41
N TRP A 81 4.50 -1.55 10.37
CA TRP A 81 5.17 -2.85 10.24
C TRP A 81 6.69 -2.68 10.29
N TRP A 82 7.25 -1.72 9.54
CA TRP A 82 8.68 -1.42 9.59
C TRP A 82 9.13 -1.04 11.02
N ALA A 83 8.44 -0.11 11.68
CA ALA A 83 8.77 0.31 13.04
C ALA A 83 8.71 -0.83 14.07
N ASN A 84 7.73 -1.72 13.93
CA ASN A 84 7.61 -2.92 14.76
C ASN A 84 8.80 -3.86 14.56
N ARG A 85 9.22 -4.09 13.31
CA ARG A 85 10.32 -5.00 12.99
C ARG A 85 11.69 -4.50 13.46
N ILE A 86 11.87 -3.20 13.61
CA ILE A 86 13.07 -2.63 14.23
C ILE A 86 12.94 -2.43 15.74
N GLY A 87 11.86 -2.91 16.37
CA GLY A 87 11.64 -2.82 17.82
C GLY A 87 11.33 -1.41 18.34
N ARG A 88 10.86 -0.50 17.48
CA ARG A 88 10.63 0.92 17.83
C ARG A 88 9.22 1.41 17.46
N PRO A 89 8.13 0.73 17.88
CA PRO A 89 6.76 1.12 17.50
C PRO A 89 6.41 2.59 17.85
N GLY A 90 6.88 3.10 18.99
CA GLY A 90 6.56 4.45 19.49
C GLY A 90 7.09 5.60 18.64
N VAL A 91 7.91 5.34 17.61
CA VAL A 91 8.36 6.39 16.67
C VAL A 91 7.26 6.79 15.69
N VAL A 92 6.26 5.93 15.46
CA VAL A 92 5.17 6.16 14.51
C VAL A 92 3.94 6.67 15.27
N PRO A 93 3.53 7.94 15.09
CA PRO A 93 2.34 8.45 15.78
C PRO A 93 1.04 7.79 15.26
N SER A 94 -0.05 8.02 16.00
CA SER A 94 -1.39 7.62 15.55
C SER A 94 -1.78 8.41 14.28
N ASN A 95 -2.72 7.85 13.50
CA ASN A 95 -3.23 8.55 12.31
C ASN A 95 -3.85 9.92 12.69
N GLY A 96 -4.56 9.99 13.82
CA GLY A 96 -5.13 11.24 14.33
C GLY A 96 -4.07 12.28 14.69
N ALA A 97 -2.99 11.88 15.35
CA ALA A 97 -1.86 12.78 15.66
C ALA A 97 -1.14 13.29 14.39
N LEU A 98 -1.25 12.57 13.28
CA LEU A 98 -0.72 12.98 11.97
C LEU A 98 -1.76 13.74 11.12
N GLY A 99 -2.96 13.97 11.65
CA GLY A 99 -4.08 14.61 10.94
C GLY A 99 -4.51 13.85 9.70
N ILE A 100 -4.42 12.51 9.70
CA ILE A 100 -4.96 11.66 8.64
C ILE A 100 -6.43 11.37 8.99
N ALA A 101 -7.35 11.85 8.16
CA ALA A 101 -8.78 11.76 8.38
C ALA A 101 -9.29 10.31 8.52
N ASN A 102 -10.51 10.15 9.02
CA ASN A 102 -11.18 8.87 9.03
C ASN A 102 -11.60 8.45 7.61
N ARG A 103 -11.72 7.13 7.39
CA ARG A 103 -12.24 6.65 6.11
C ARG A 103 -13.75 6.84 6.18
N GLU A 104 -14.31 7.53 5.20
CA GLU A 104 -15.73 7.45 4.92
C GLU A 104 -15.94 6.16 4.13
N TYR A 105 -16.61 5.18 4.76
CA TYR A 105 -16.84 3.87 4.15
C TYR A 105 -18.10 3.85 3.27
N VAL A 106 -18.96 4.85 3.41
CA VAL A 106 -20.21 4.99 2.66
C VAL A 106 -20.01 6.10 1.63
N THR A 107 -19.36 5.78 0.54
CA THR A 107 -19.59 6.51 -0.72
C THR A 107 -20.78 5.80 -1.37
N ASN A 108 -21.94 6.46 -1.49
CA ASN A 108 -23.10 5.94 -2.25
C ASN A 108 -22.82 5.81 -3.77
N GLU A 109 -21.56 5.67 -4.15
CA GLU A 109 -21.11 5.47 -5.51
C GLU A 109 -20.95 3.97 -5.75
N ASP A 110 -21.80 3.42 -6.60
CA ASP A 110 -21.64 2.06 -7.08
C ASP A 110 -20.44 2.00 -8.05
N LYS A 111 -19.46 1.16 -7.72
CA LYS A 111 -18.27 0.88 -8.55
C LYS A 111 -18.33 -0.49 -9.19
N SER A 112 -19.49 -1.16 -9.11
CA SER A 112 -19.73 -2.42 -9.79
C SER A 112 -19.51 -2.25 -11.28
N VAL A 113 -18.85 -3.23 -11.89
CA VAL A 113 -18.66 -3.28 -13.33
C VAL A 113 -19.66 -4.29 -13.86
N VAL A 114 -20.62 -3.83 -14.65
CA VAL A 114 -21.57 -4.72 -15.33
C VAL A 114 -20.87 -5.40 -16.50
N LEU A 115 -21.05 -6.72 -16.63
CA LEU A 115 -20.50 -7.47 -17.75
C LEU A 115 -21.18 -7.06 -19.05
N ASP A 116 -20.41 -6.46 -19.94
CA ASP A 116 -20.86 -6.00 -21.25
C ASP A 116 -20.96 -7.20 -22.23
N PRO A 117 -22.16 -7.56 -22.73
CA PRO A 117 -22.35 -8.69 -23.62
C PRO A 117 -21.55 -8.60 -24.92
N ASP A 118 -21.37 -7.40 -25.46
CA ASP A 118 -20.64 -7.20 -26.73
C ASP A 118 -19.15 -7.43 -26.53
N LYS A 119 -18.60 -6.99 -25.39
CA LYS A 119 -17.20 -7.30 -25.03
C LYS A 119 -16.99 -8.77 -24.72
N LEU A 120 -18.00 -9.42 -24.12
CA LEU A 120 -17.94 -10.85 -23.86
C LEU A 120 -17.92 -11.67 -25.15
N ALA A 121 -18.67 -11.26 -26.18
CA ALA A 121 -18.69 -11.91 -27.49
C ALA A 121 -17.33 -11.86 -28.22
N LEU A 122 -16.47 -10.90 -27.88
CA LEU A 122 -15.10 -10.79 -28.42
C LEU A 122 -14.11 -11.75 -27.75
N VAL A 123 -14.48 -12.40 -26.64
CA VAL A 123 -13.61 -13.36 -25.93
C VAL A 123 -13.64 -14.69 -26.67
N LYS A 124 -12.51 -15.04 -27.30
CA LYS A 124 -12.38 -16.25 -28.13
C LYS A 124 -12.29 -17.55 -27.34
N ASP A 125 -11.79 -17.49 -26.11
CA ASP A 125 -11.67 -18.68 -25.25
C ASP A 125 -12.99 -18.95 -24.54
N ALA A 126 -13.57 -20.12 -24.80
CA ALA A 126 -14.88 -20.50 -24.27
C ALA A 126 -14.89 -20.67 -22.74
N HIS A 127 -13.78 -21.11 -22.14
CA HIS A 127 -13.68 -21.25 -20.69
C HIS A 127 -13.57 -19.89 -20.01
N VAL A 128 -12.81 -18.95 -20.60
CA VAL A 128 -12.74 -17.58 -20.09
C VAL A 128 -14.11 -16.89 -20.19
N ALA A 129 -14.81 -17.04 -21.32
CA ALA A 129 -16.16 -16.50 -21.48
C ALA A 129 -17.14 -17.08 -20.45
N MET A 130 -17.05 -18.37 -20.15
CA MET A 130 -17.87 -19.02 -19.13
C MET A 130 -17.52 -18.53 -17.72
N ALA A 131 -16.23 -18.41 -17.38
CA ALA A 131 -15.79 -17.87 -16.10
C ALA A 131 -16.32 -16.45 -15.86
N LEU A 132 -16.26 -15.58 -16.87
CA LEU A 132 -16.79 -14.20 -16.78
C LEU A 132 -18.29 -14.17 -16.50
N ARG A 133 -19.07 -15.06 -17.11
CA ARG A 133 -20.52 -15.18 -16.85
C ARG A 133 -20.78 -15.62 -15.42
N LEU A 134 -20.04 -16.61 -14.92
CA LEU A 134 -20.16 -17.08 -13.55
C LEU A 134 -19.73 -16.01 -12.53
N GLU A 135 -18.68 -15.25 -12.81
CA GLU A 135 -18.27 -14.11 -11.99
C GLU A 135 -19.39 -13.07 -11.88
N ALA A 136 -20.06 -12.75 -13.00
CA ALA A 136 -21.14 -11.77 -13.04
C ALA A 136 -22.40 -12.24 -12.30
N GLU A 137 -22.81 -13.49 -12.49
CA GLU A 137 -24.04 -14.03 -11.88
C GLU A 137 -23.89 -14.32 -10.38
N PHE A 138 -22.71 -14.79 -9.96
CA PHE A 138 -22.46 -15.19 -8.56
C PHE A 138 -21.69 -14.15 -7.75
N GLY A 139 -21.29 -13.03 -8.35
CA GLY A 139 -20.51 -11.97 -7.68
C GLY A 139 -19.13 -12.44 -7.19
N LEU A 140 -18.50 -13.35 -7.93
CA LEU A 140 -17.20 -13.91 -7.56
C LEU A 140 -16.10 -12.85 -7.67
N ARG A 141 -15.17 -12.86 -6.71
CA ARG A 141 -14.00 -11.98 -6.73
C ARG A 141 -12.87 -12.63 -7.52
N ARG A 142 -12.15 -11.81 -8.29
CA ARG A 142 -10.97 -12.20 -9.06
C ARG A 142 -9.67 -11.93 -8.30
#